data_AF-A0A554IVT2-F1
#
_entry.id   AF-A0A554IVT2-F1
#
_cell.length_a   1.000
_cell.length_b   1.000
_cell.length_c   1.000
_cell.angle_alpha   90.00
_cell.angle_beta   90.00
_cell.angle_gamma   90.00
#
_symmetry.space_group_name_H-M   'P 1'
#
loop_
_entity.id
_entity.type
_entity.pdbx_description
1 polymer ?
#
loop_
_entity_poly.entity_id
_entity_poly.type
_entity_poly.pdbx_seq_one_letter_code
_entity_poly.pdbx_strand_id
1 'polypeptide(L)'
;MSGIFWALLGQLFLGLSLVIDKILLDQKPKKDQVLSYIFWIGLLNFVGLLFAPFGFAVPSTTTILLSLLAGALFLVSLATYYAALAKGGVSSTLAIIGGFAPIATYLISGFFSFSSLNVAEGIAFALLVAGGLLLFFTEKIDFKKIFLWVILASLFIGLADVSQKLAFNTANFVTVFVSMKFFTGVIALCLLAIPSLRRRIFSSSADTSHKYRISYFLNRALSGASSFLIFYGIALEAQPALVESLSGVRFVLIFLIAFAISKIKPAWLNEKFRGWILAGKIIATILILLGLLGLGLQKSYESKPIPDPEEITWGVTFSKQMSKSFGSSWQENLTAILTDLKPKTVRLIAYWDEIEPKKDQYDFEDLDWQMNEARKAGVPVVLVVGQKVPRWPECHFPSWIDPGSAQKNDELITYLKEVVERYRGDKNILYWQVENEPFLMFGECPGSNAALIEKEIATVRELDPTRKIYMTDGGEFGDWYRTAKRADIFGPTLYRKVHTKLFGYITWPITPELYPLRRDITRALVGKPNQEFVISELGLEPWMVRQIYEVDIPTQLSFFSLDDFKNNIAYARQTGFSTFYTWGAEWWYWLKKQDHPEFWNAAKELFAGKQLL
;
A
#
# COMPACT_ATOMS: atom_id res chain seq x y z
N MET A 1 2.20 -14.24 -10.22
CA MET A 1 3.50 -13.74 -9.68
C MET A 1 3.69 -12.32 -10.19
N SER A 2 4.11 -11.38 -9.33
CA SER A 2 4.28 -9.97 -9.70
C SER A 2 5.49 -9.75 -10.62
N GLY A 3 5.52 -8.63 -11.33
CA GLY A 3 6.70 -8.19 -12.09
C GLY A 3 7.88 -7.88 -11.19
N ILE A 4 7.65 -7.42 -9.95
CA ILE A 4 8.68 -7.25 -8.92
C ILE A 4 9.47 -8.55 -8.67
N PHE A 5 8.79 -9.71 -8.60
CA PHE A 5 9.45 -10.99 -8.41
C PHE A 5 10.43 -11.32 -9.56
N TRP A 6 9.97 -11.15 -10.80
CA TRP A 6 10.79 -11.43 -11.99
C TRP A 6 11.95 -10.45 -12.12
N ALA A 7 11.71 -9.17 -11.88
CA ALA A 7 12.74 -8.16 -11.87
C ALA A 7 13.79 -8.44 -10.78
N LEU A 8 13.38 -8.80 -9.57
CA LEU A 8 14.30 -9.18 -8.49
C LEU A 8 15.19 -10.36 -8.90
N LEU A 9 14.61 -11.42 -9.47
CA LEU A 9 15.37 -12.56 -9.98
C LEU A 9 16.36 -12.14 -11.07
N GLY A 10 15.93 -11.26 -11.98
CA GLY A 10 16.77 -10.65 -13.00
C GLY A 10 17.96 -9.89 -12.40
N GLN A 11 17.73 -9.06 -11.37
CA GLN A 11 18.80 -8.31 -10.71
C GLN A 11 19.80 -9.24 -9.99
N LEU A 12 19.34 -10.34 -9.40
CA LEU A 12 20.22 -11.35 -8.81
C LEU A 12 21.09 -12.03 -9.88
N PHE A 13 20.51 -12.44 -11.01
CA PHE A 13 21.26 -13.05 -12.12
C PHE A 13 22.27 -12.06 -12.72
N LEU A 14 21.89 -10.79 -12.84
CA LEU A 14 22.78 -9.74 -13.32
C LEU A 14 23.93 -9.48 -12.33
N GLY A 15 23.65 -9.45 -11.03
CA GLY A 15 24.69 -9.31 -10.00
C GLY A 15 25.71 -10.45 -10.05
N LEU A 16 25.23 -11.70 -10.18
CA LEU A 16 26.11 -12.86 -10.36
C LEU A 16 26.96 -12.74 -11.64
N SER A 17 26.33 -12.33 -12.74
CA SER A 17 27.02 -12.14 -14.01
C SER A 17 28.14 -11.11 -13.94
N LEU A 18 27.93 -10.02 -13.20
CA LEU A 18 28.94 -8.97 -12.98
C LEU A 18 30.11 -9.44 -12.10
N VAL A 19 29.87 -10.31 -11.11
CA VAL A 19 30.95 -10.94 -10.33
C VAL A 19 31.79 -11.84 -11.23
N ILE A 20 31.14 -12.66 -12.07
CA ILE A 20 31.83 -13.52 -13.03
C ILE A 20 32.67 -12.68 -13.99
N ASP A 21 32.13 -11.58 -14.53
CA ASP A 21 32.89 -10.65 -15.38
C ASP A 21 34.13 -10.12 -14.68
N LYS A 22 34.02 -9.74 -13.40
CA LYS A 22 35.18 -9.24 -12.63
C LYS A 22 36.28 -10.30 -12.45
N ILE A 23 35.92 -11.58 -12.37
CA ILE A 23 36.87 -12.69 -12.25
C ILE A 23 37.49 -13.05 -13.61
N LEU A 24 36.70 -13.00 -14.68
CA LEU A 24 37.13 -13.40 -16.04
C LEU A 24 37.88 -12.28 -16.78
N LEU A 25 37.51 -11.03 -16.54
CA LEU A 25 37.94 -9.84 -17.29
C LEU A 25 38.65 -8.88 -16.35
N ASP A 26 39.95 -9.08 -16.18
CA ASP A 26 40.81 -8.34 -15.24
C ASP A 26 41.13 -6.89 -15.68
N GLN A 27 40.37 -6.32 -16.64
CA GLN A 27 40.65 -5.01 -17.23
C GLN A 27 39.40 -4.13 -17.38
N LYS A 28 39.55 -2.84 -17.01
CA LYS A 28 38.53 -1.82 -17.26
C LYS A 28 38.37 -1.58 -18.76
N PRO A 29 37.15 -1.34 -19.27
CA PRO A 29 36.96 -0.94 -20.66
C PRO A 29 37.70 0.37 -20.92
N LYS A 30 38.60 0.36 -21.91
CA LYS A 30 39.31 1.57 -22.32
C LYS A 30 38.37 2.49 -23.10
N LYS A 31 38.62 3.80 -23.04
CA LYS A 31 37.77 4.83 -23.67
C LYS A 31 37.58 4.62 -25.18
N ASP A 32 38.59 4.11 -25.85
CA ASP A 32 38.60 3.78 -27.28
C ASP A 32 37.79 2.52 -27.62
N GLN A 33 37.56 1.62 -26.65
CA GLN A 33 36.81 0.37 -26.82
C GLN A 33 35.30 0.51 -26.59
N VAL A 34 34.83 1.59 -25.96
CA VAL A 34 33.41 1.82 -25.62
C VAL A 34 32.48 1.63 -26.84
N LEU A 35 32.87 2.18 -28.01
CA LEU A 35 32.09 2.05 -29.24
C LEU A 35 31.97 0.60 -29.73
N SER A 36 33.04 -0.19 -29.59
CA SER A 36 33.03 -1.60 -29.96
C SER A 36 32.12 -2.41 -29.03
N TYR A 37 32.15 -2.15 -27.72
CA TYR A 37 31.22 -2.79 -26.78
C TYR A 37 29.75 -2.51 -27.11
N ILE A 38 29.40 -1.24 -27.37
CA ILE A 38 28.02 -0.86 -27.74
C ILE A 38 27.59 -1.56 -29.02
N PHE A 39 28.46 -1.60 -30.04
CA PHE A 39 28.15 -2.25 -31.31
C PHE A 39 27.88 -3.76 -31.12
N TRP A 40 28.79 -4.49 -30.46
CA TRP A 40 28.65 -5.93 -30.27
C TRP A 40 27.49 -6.30 -29.34
N ILE A 41 27.25 -5.53 -28.27
CA ILE A 41 26.07 -5.72 -27.41
C ILE A 41 24.80 -5.42 -28.21
N GLY A 42 24.79 -4.38 -29.04
CA GLY A 42 23.70 -4.06 -29.94
C GLY A 42 23.37 -5.23 -30.87
N LEU A 43 24.38 -5.81 -31.52
CA LEU A 43 24.22 -6.96 -32.42
C LEU A 43 23.70 -8.21 -31.70
N LEU A 44 24.13 -8.46 -30.46
CA LEU A 44 23.64 -9.59 -29.66
C LEU A 44 22.13 -9.51 -29.37
N ASN A 45 21.48 -8.35 -29.54
CA ASN A 45 20.03 -8.27 -29.39
C ASN A 45 19.28 -9.09 -30.44
N PHE A 46 19.87 -9.42 -31.60
CA PHE A 46 19.22 -10.33 -32.56
C PHE A 46 18.96 -11.73 -32.01
N VAL A 47 19.66 -12.16 -30.95
CA VAL A 47 19.31 -13.41 -30.22
C VAL A 47 17.88 -13.36 -29.68
N GLY A 48 17.36 -12.16 -29.36
CA GLY A 48 15.98 -11.96 -28.96
C GLY A 48 14.94 -12.37 -30.01
N LEU A 49 15.33 -12.46 -31.30
CA LEU A 49 14.44 -12.94 -32.37
C LEU A 49 14.09 -14.42 -32.22
N LEU A 50 14.90 -15.20 -31.50
CA LEU A 50 14.60 -16.60 -31.20
C LEU A 50 13.32 -16.77 -30.39
N PHE A 51 12.81 -15.70 -29.76
CA PHE A 51 11.55 -15.69 -29.05
C PHE A 51 10.33 -15.50 -29.96
N ALA A 52 10.51 -15.18 -31.26
CA ALA A 52 9.40 -14.93 -32.17
C ALA A 52 8.37 -16.09 -32.27
N PRO A 53 8.76 -17.38 -32.28
CA PRO A 53 7.82 -18.49 -32.33
C PRO A 53 6.87 -18.58 -31.11
N PHE A 54 7.16 -17.88 -30.02
CA PHE A 54 6.40 -17.98 -28.75
C PHE A 54 5.26 -16.97 -28.64
N GLY A 55 4.81 -16.36 -29.73
CA GLY A 55 3.66 -15.45 -29.73
C GLY A 55 3.88 -14.09 -30.40
N PHE A 56 4.88 -13.97 -31.29
CA PHE A 56 5.03 -12.77 -32.10
C PHE A 56 3.83 -12.59 -33.03
N ALA A 57 3.21 -11.42 -32.95
CA ALA A 57 2.20 -10.97 -33.90
C ALA A 57 2.75 -9.76 -34.67
N VAL A 58 2.17 -9.47 -35.84
CA VAL A 58 2.56 -8.28 -36.61
C VAL A 58 2.25 -7.03 -35.76
N PRO A 59 3.25 -6.21 -35.41
CA PRO A 59 3.06 -5.07 -34.51
C PRO A 59 2.34 -3.92 -35.21
N SER A 60 1.55 -3.17 -34.44
CA SER A 60 0.94 -1.91 -34.91
C SER A 60 2.00 -0.85 -35.19
N THR A 61 1.66 0.19 -35.95
CA THR A 61 2.56 1.34 -36.19
C THR A 61 3.04 1.97 -34.88
N THR A 62 2.15 2.12 -33.89
CA THR A 62 2.50 2.65 -32.56
C THR A 62 3.51 1.75 -31.86
N THR A 63 3.28 0.43 -31.87
CA THR A 63 4.20 -0.56 -31.29
C THR A 63 5.58 -0.51 -31.96
N ILE A 64 5.63 -0.36 -33.29
CA ILE A 64 6.88 -0.24 -34.06
C ILE A 64 7.65 1.02 -33.63
N LEU A 65 6.98 2.18 -33.62
CA LEU A 65 7.62 3.46 -33.29
C LEU A 65 8.14 3.48 -31.85
N LEU A 66 7.36 2.99 -30.88
CA LEU A 66 7.80 2.90 -29.50
C LEU A 66 8.92 1.87 -29.31
N SER A 67 8.88 0.74 -30.00
CA SER A 67 9.94 -0.27 -29.95
C SER A 67 11.26 0.25 -30.54
N LEU A 68 11.18 1.01 -31.64
CA LEU A 68 12.34 1.68 -32.24
C LEU A 68 12.93 2.73 -31.30
N LEU A 69 12.08 3.58 -30.70
CA LEU A 69 12.49 4.58 -29.74
C LEU A 69 13.16 3.95 -28.51
N ALA A 70 12.55 2.91 -27.94
CA ALA A 70 13.10 2.16 -26.80
C ALA A 70 14.47 1.54 -27.14
N GLY A 71 14.62 0.94 -28.32
CA GLY A 71 15.89 0.38 -28.77
C GLY A 71 16.98 1.43 -28.99
N ALA A 72 16.63 2.59 -29.55
CA ALA A 72 17.54 3.72 -29.74
C ALA A 72 18.02 4.29 -28.39
N LEU A 73 17.08 4.57 -27.48
CA LEU A 73 17.38 5.09 -26.14
C LEU A 73 18.22 4.11 -25.33
N PHE A 74 17.98 2.81 -25.47
CA PHE A 74 18.80 1.77 -24.83
C PHE A 74 20.27 1.82 -25.30
N LEU A 75 20.54 2.04 -26.60
CA LEU A 75 21.93 2.16 -27.07
C LEU A 75 22.59 3.45 -26.59
N VAL A 76 21.85 4.55 -26.50
CA VAL A 76 22.35 5.82 -25.95
C VAL A 76 22.62 5.70 -24.44
N SER A 77 21.74 5.01 -23.70
CA SER A 77 21.93 4.74 -22.28
C SER A 77 23.18 3.87 -22.06
N LEU A 78 23.40 2.85 -22.90
CA LEU A 78 24.60 2.02 -22.86
C LEU A 78 25.87 2.85 -23.14
N ALA A 79 25.81 3.78 -24.10
CA ALA A 79 26.94 4.63 -24.44
C ALA A 79 27.36 5.55 -23.30
N THR A 80 26.38 6.22 -22.68
CA THR A 80 26.61 7.11 -21.54
C THR A 80 27.02 6.35 -20.29
N TYR A 81 26.45 5.17 -20.05
CA TYR A 81 26.83 4.24 -18.99
C TYR A 81 28.30 3.79 -19.10
N TYR A 82 28.75 3.30 -20.26
CA TYR A 82 30.15 2.90 -20.43
C TYR A 82 31.11 4.10 -20.42
N ALA A 83 30.67 5.27 -20.88
CA ALA A 83 31.47 6.50 -20.75
C ALA A 83 31.67 6.90 -19.28
N ALA A 84 30.65 6.72 -18.43
CA ALA A 84 30.78 6.90 -16.98
C ALA A 84 31.78 5.90 -16.40
N LEU A 85 31.67 4.61 -16.75
CA LEU A 85 32.56 3.55 -16.27
C LEU A 85 34.02 3.77 -16.69
N ALA A 86 34.26 4.22 -17.92
CA ALA A 86 35.62 4.49 -18.42
C ALA A 86 36.30 5.65 -17.67
N LYS A 87 35.53 6.56 -17.08
CA LYS A 87 36.03 7.73 -16.33
C LYS A 87 36.06 7.52 -14.82
N GLY A 88 35.37 6.49 -14.31
CA GLY A 88 35.19 6.22 -12.88
C GLY A 88 35.77 4.88 -12.40
N GLY A 89 35.49 4.55 -11.14
CA GLY A 89 35.66 3.20 -10.60
C GLY A 89 34.47 2.32 -11.02
N VAL A 90 34.71 1.07 -11.43
CA VAL A 90 33.64 0.19 -11.93
C VAL A 90 32.57 0.00 -10.85
N SER A 91 32.93 -0.53 -9.67
CA SER A 91 31.97 -0.76 -8.59
C SER A 91 31.23 0.50 -8.16
N SER A 92 31.94 1.63 -8.10
CA SER A 92 31.44 2.87 -7.52
C SER A 92 30.55 3.66 -8.49
N THR A 93 30.88 3.67 -9.77
CA THR A 93 30.04 4.30 -10.82
C THR A 93 28.74 3.53 -11.03
N LEU A 94 28.79 2.20 -10.96
CA LEU A 94 27.60 1.36 -11.10
C LEU A 94 26.59 1.61 -9.97
N ALA A 95 27.07 1.71 -8.73
CA ALA A 95 26.22 1.99 -7.57
C ALA A 95 25.53 3.35 -7.68
N ILE A 96 26.23 4.40 -8.14
CA ILE A 96 25.63 5.73 -8.35
C ILE A 96 24.51 5.66 -9.37
N ILE A 97 24.77 5.06 -10.53
CA ILE A 97 23.76 4.95 -11.58
C ILE A 97 22.54 4.18 -11.06
N GLY A 98 22.74 3.10 -10.29
CA GLY A 98 21.62 2.38 -9.66
C GLY A 98 20.83 3.15 -8.61
N GLY A 99 21.38 4.21 -8.03
CA GLY A 99 20.64 5.11 -7.13
C GLY A 99 19.91 6.24 -7.87
N PHE A 100 20.52 6.81 -8.92
CA PHE A 100 19.95 7.93 -9.67
C PHE A 100 19.00 7.51 -10.80
N ALA A 101 19.19 6.35 -11.42
CA ALA A 101 18.33 5.86 -12.50
C ALA A 101 16.88 5.61 -12.07
N PRO A 102 16.57 5.04 -10.89
CA PRO A 102 15.18 4.91 -10.43
C PRO A 102 14.51 6.27 -10.24
N ILE A 103 15.24 7.28 -9.72
CA ILE A 103 14.74 8.64 -9.55
C ILE A 103 14.42 9.25 -10.93
N ALA A 104 15.35 9.15 -11.88
CA ALA A 104 15.13 9.64 -13.24
C ALA A 104 13.92 8.95 -13.89
N THR A 105 13.80 7.63 -13.75
CA THR A 105 12.67 6.85 -14.25
C THR A 105 11.36 7.33 -13.64
N TYR A 106 11.31 7.56 -12.33
CA TYR A 106 10.12 8.07 -11.64
C TYR A 106 9.72 9.48 -12.10
N LEU A 107 10.68 10.40 -12.20
CA LEU A 107 10.43 11.77 -12.67
C LEU A 107 9.93 11.80 -14.12
N ILE A 108 10.52 10.98 -15.00
CA ILE A 108 10.07 10.86 -16.39
C ILE A 108 8.68 10.22 -16.47
N SER A 109 8.42 9.21 -15.63
CA SER A 109 7.12 8.54 -15.55
C SER A 109 5.99 9.50 -15.21
N GLY A 110 6.27 10.57 -14.45
CA GLY A 110 5.29 11.62 -14.12
C GLY A 110 4.74 12.41 -15.32
N PHE A 111 5.37 12.34 -16.50
CA PHE A 111 4.86 12.95 -17.74
C PHE A 111 3.86 12.04 -18.50
N PHE A 112 3.60 10.83 -18.00
CA PHE A 112 2.74 9.84 -18.64
C PHE A 112 1.65 9.36 -17.67
N SER A 113 0.60 8.75 -18.21
CA SER A 113 -0.55 8.23 -17.44
C SER A 113 -0.27 6.89 -16.75
N PHE A 114 0.88 6.75 -16.10
CA PHE A 114 1.16 5.59 -15.25
C PHE A 114 0.54 5.76 -13.87
N SER A 115 0.25 4.65 -13.21
CA SER A 115 -0.21 4.68 -11.82
C SER A 115 0.85 5.32 -10.93
N SER A 116 0.42 6.25 -10.06
CA SER A 116 1.26 6.79 -9.00
C SER A 116 1.61 5.69 -8.00
N LEU A 117 2.77 5.81 -7.35
CA LEU A 117 3.12 4.94 -6.23
C LEU A 117 2.14 5.15 -5.10
N ASN A 118 1.59 4.07 -4.55
CA ASN A 118 0.90 4.15 -3.28
C ASN A 118 1.90 4.41 -2.13
N VAL A 119 1.43 4.71 -0.91
CA VAL A 119 2.37 5.06 0.18
C VAL A 119 3.33 3.93 0.54
N ALA A 120 2.86 2.69 0.58
CA ALA A 120 3.72 1.55 0.89
C ALA A 120 4.78 1.35 -0.19
N GLU A 121 4.39 1.44 -1.47
CA GLU A 121 5.29 1.42 -2.61
C GLU A 121 6.27 2.60 -2.60
N GLY A 122 5.81 3.80 -2.23
CA GLY A 122 6.62 5.01 -2.12
C GLY A 122 7.67 4.91 -1.02
N ILE A 123 7.31 4.37 0.15
CA ILE A 123 8.25 4.08 1.24
C ILE A 123 9.27 3.03 0.80
N ALA A 124 8.82 1.93 0.19
CA ALA A 124 9.71 0.88 -0.30
C ALA A 124 10.67 1.43 -1.37
N PHE A 125 10.16 2.20 -2.33
CA PHE A 125 10.94 2.88 -3.36
C PHE A 125 11.99 3.81 -2.73
N ALA A 126 11.60 4.63 -1.75
CA ALA A 126 12.51 5.54 -1.06
C ALA A 126 13.63 4.78 -0.33
N LEU A 127 13.31 3.67 0.35
CA LEU A 127 14.30 2.81 1.02
C LEU A 127 15.28 2.17 0.02
N LEU A 128 14.78 1.63 -1.09
CA LEU A 128 15.58 1.03 -2.16
C LEU A 128 16.54 2.04 -2.78
N VAL A 129 16.03 3.23 -3.13
CA VAL A 129 16.81 4.34 -3.68
C VAL A 129 17.84 4.86 -2.67
N ALA A 130 17.44 5.08 -1.42
CA ALA A 130 18.34 5.54 -0.36
C ALA A 130 19.47 4.53 -0.11
N GLY A 131 19.17 3.23 -0.10
CA GLY A 131 20.18 2.19 0.00
C GLY A 131 21.14 2.19 -1.20
N GLY A 132 20.62 2.32 -2.42
CA GLY A 132 21.43 2.44 -3.64
C GLY A 132 22.38 3.65 -3.62
N LEU A 133 21.88 4.82 -3.21
CA LEU A 133 22.67 6.05 -3.05
C LEU A 133 23.68 5.94 -1.90
N LEU A 134 23.34 5.28 -0.79
CA LEU A 134 24.25 5.11 0.34
C LEU A 134 25.45 4.23 -0.04
N LEU A 135 25.27 3.19 -0.88
CA LEU A 135 26.38 2.41 -1.41
C LEU A 135 27.41 3.32 -2.12
N PHE A 136 26.95 4.36 -2.81
CA PHE A 136 27.84 5.34 -3.44
C PHE A 136 28.68 6.12 -2.42
N PHE A 137 28.07 6.66 -1.36
CA PHE A 137 28.79 7.50 -0.38
C PHE A 137 29.89 6.75 0.39
N THR A 138 29.91 5.41 0.32
CA THR A 138 30.97 4.59 0.90
C THR A 138 32.25 4.52 0.07
N GLU A 139 32.22 4.95 -1.19
CA GLU A 139 33.35 4.83 -2.11
C GLU A 139 34.09 6.17 -2.28
N LYS A 140 35.43 6.14 -2.31
CA LYS A 140 36.25 7.33 -2.59
C LYS A 140 36.25 7.60 -4.10
N ILE A 141 35.53 8.62 -4.55
CA ILE A 141 35.40 8.94 -5.98
C ILE A 141 35.63 10.43 -6.24
N ASP A 142 36.28 10.74 -7.36
CA ASP A 142 36.33 12.08 -7.93
C ASP A 142 35.00 12.39 -8.64
N PHE A 143 33.99 12.76 -7.85
CA PHE A 143 32.61 12.96 -8.32
C PHE A 143 32.52 13.96 -9.47
N LYS A 144 33.34 15.03 -9.45
CA LYS A 144 33.34 16.08 -10.49
C LYS A 144 33.61 15.52 -11.88
N LYS A 145 34.47 14.50 -12.00
CA LYS A 145 34.83 13.89 -13.30
C LYS A 145 33.74 13.01 -13.90
N ILE A 146 32.95 12.37 -13.04
CA ILE A 146 31.93 11.38 -13.47
C ILE A 146 30.50 11.91 -13.45
N PHE A 147 30.24 13.01 -12.73
CA PHE A 147 28.91 13.54 -12.46
C PHE A 147 28.04 13.68 -13.72
N LEU A 148 28.54 14.39 -14.74
CA LEU A 148 27.81 14.59 -15.99
C LEU A 148 27.42 13.25 -16.65
N TRP A 149 28.33 12.28 -16.67
CA TRP A 149 28.08 10.99 -17.32
C TRP A 149 27.12 10.11 -16.54
N VAL A 150 27.17 10.18 -15.20
CA VAL A 150 26.20 9.53 -14.32
C VAL A 150 24.80 10.10 -14.55
N ILE A 151 24.64 11.42 -14.59
CA ILE A 151 23.34 12.06 -14.79
C ILE A 151 22.79 11.73 -16.18
N LEU A 152 23.61 11.80 -17.23
CA LEU A 152 23.20 11.41 -18.57
C LEU A 152 22.83 9.93 -18.65
N ALA A 153 23.62 9.04 -18.04
CA ALA A 153 23.30 7.62 -18.00
C ALA A 153 21.97 7.36 -17.29
N SER A 154 21.76 7.96 -16.12
CA SER A 154 20.53 7.81 -15.34
C SER A 154 19.31 8.35 -16.10
N LEU A 155 19.45 9.51 -16.76
CA LEU A 155 18.41 10.10 -17.62
C LEU A 155 18.04 9.17 -18.78
N PHE A 156 19.03 8.68 -19.53
CA PHE A 156 18.76 7.82 -20.69
C PHE A 156 18.31 6.41 -20.30
N ILE A 157 18.71 5.90 -19.13
CA ILE A 157 18.12 4.68 -18.56
C ILE A 157 16.64 4.90 -18.28
N GLY A 158 16.28 5.97 -17.56
CA GLY A 158 14.87 6.25 -17.26
C GLY A 158 14.03 6.53 -18.51
N LEU A 159 14.58 7.22 -19.52
CA LEU A 159 13.91 7.40 -20.82
C LEU A 159 13.71 6.06 -21.53
N ALA A 160 14.72 5.19 -21.50
CA ALA A 160 14.61 3.85 -22.08
C ALA A 160 13.54 3.04 -21.36
N ASP A 161 13.57 2.93 -20.03
CA ASP A 161 12.63 2.13 -19.24
C ASP A 161 11.18 2.59 -19.40
N VAL A 162 10.95 3.91 -19.41
CA VAL A 162 9.63 4.49 -19.69
C VAL A 162 9.18 4.16 -21.12
N SER A 163 10.05 4.32 -22.12
CA SER A 163 9.71 4.00 -23.52
C SER A 163 9.43 2.51 -23.72
N GLN A 164 10.16 1.64 -23.02
CA GLN A 164 9.90 0.20 -23.00
C GLN A 164 8.53 -0.09 -22.39
N LYS A 165 8.19 0.53 -21.25
CA LYS A 165 6.88 0.36 -20.62
C LYS A 165 5.75 0.81 -21.55
N LEU A 166 5.91 1.97 -22.20
CA LEU A 166 4.95 2.45 -23.19
C LEU A 166 4.78 1.44 -24.33
N ALA A 167 5.87 0.88 -24.84
CA ALA A 167 5.80 -0.15 -25.88
C ALA A 167 5.06 -1.41 -25.39
N PHE A 168 5.36 -1.90 -24.18
CA PHE A 168 4.72 -3.08 -23.58
C PHE A 168 3.22 -2.90 -23.34
N ASN A 169 2.74 -1.66 -23.20
CA ASN A 169 1.31 -1.38 -23.08
C ASN A 169 0.55 -1.43 -24.42
N THR A 170 1.23 -1.60 -25.56
CA THR A 170 0.58 -1.59 -26.89
C THR A 170 0.31 -2.96 -27.49
N ALA A 171 1.01 -4.00 -27.04
CA ALA A 171 0.90 -5.35 -27.58
C ALA A 171 1.41 -6.38 -26.56
N ASN A 172 1.25 -7.67 -26.85
CA ASN A 172 1.77 -8.74 -26.00
C ASN A 172 3.30 -8.64 -25.83
N PHE A 173 3.80 -9.18 -24.70
CA PHE A 173 5.21 -9.12 -24.32
C PHE A 173 6.16 -9.58 -25.43
N VAL A 174 5.89 -10.73 -26.07
CA VAL A 174 6.77 -11.32 -27.08
C VAL A 174 6.89 -10.40 -28.30
N THR A 175 5.78 -9.84 -28.76
CA THR A 175 5.74 -8.93 -29.92
C THR A 175 6.59 -7.70 -29.69
N VAL A 176 6.44 -7.06 -28.53
CA VAL A 176 7.20 -5.85 -28.16
C VAL A 176 8.67 -6.19 -27.93
N PHE A 177 8.95 -7.25 -27.18
CA PHE A 177 10.31 -7.69 -26.88
C PHE A 177 11.08 -7.98 -28.19
N VAL A 178 10.55 -8.82 -29.07
CA VAL A 178 11.17 -9.16 -30.35
C VAL A 178 11.37 -7.90 -31.21
N SER A 179 10.37 -7.02 -31.29
CA SER A 179 10.45 -5.77 -32.07
C SER A 179 11.54 -4.84 -31.54
N MET A 180 11.60 -4.60 -30.23
CA MET A 180 12.65 -3.80 -29.62
C MET A 180 14.05 -4.39 -29.87
N LYS A 181 14.18 -5.72 -29.74
CA LYS A 181 15.43 -6.44 -29.97
C LYS A 181 15.89 -6.35 -31.43
N PHE A 182 14.96 -6.50 -32.37
CA PHE A 182 15.20 -6.28 -33.79
C PHE A 182 15.73 -4.86 -34.06
N PHE A 183 15.00 -3.83 -33.64
CA PHE A 183 15.39 -2.44 -33.91
C PHE A 183 16.70 -2.06 -33.23
N THR A 184 16.96 -2.53 -32.01
CA THR A 184 18.25 -2.33 -31.34
C THR A 184 19.40 -2.91 -32.19
N GLY A 185 19.25 -4.12 -32.71
CA GLY A 185 20.23 -4.75 -33.60
C GLY A 185 20.43 -3.97 -34.91
N VAL A 186 19.34 -3.51 -35.52
CA VAL A 186 19.37 -2.71 -36.76
C VAL A 186 20.09 -1.37 -36.54
N ILE A 187 19.78 -0.65 -35.46
CA ILE A 187 20.46 0.63 -35.15
C ILE A 187 21.96 0.41 -34.92
N ALA A 188 22.34 -0.69 -34.27
CA ALA A 188 23.75 -1.04 -34.10
C ALA A 188 24.43 -1.31 -35.45
N LEU A 189 23.77 -2.01 -36.39
CA LEU A 189 24.27 -2.20 -37.75
C LEU A 189 24.45 -0.88 -38.51
N CYS A 190 23.53 0.09 -38.32
CA CYS A 190 23.64 1.41 -38.94
C CYS A 190 24.91 2.16 -38.53
N LEU A 191 25.53 1.86 -37.38
CA LEU A 191 26.83 2.44 -37.00
C LEU A 191 27.94 2.11 -38.00
N LEU A 192 27.84 0.97 -38.70
CA LEU A 192 28.79 0.58 -39.73
C LEU A 192 28.66 1.44 -40.99
N ALA A 193 27.53 2.11 -41.23
CA ALA A 193 27.37 2.98 -42.38
C ALA A 193 28.35 4.18 -42.35
N ILE A 194 28.80 4.57 -41.17
CA ILE A 194 29.74 5.68 -40.98
C ILE A 194 31.19 5.16 -41.02
N PRO A 195 32.01 5.51 -42.03
CA PRO A 195 33.35 4.93 -42.21
C PRO A 195 34.33 5.17 -41.06
N SER A 196 34.17 6.26 -40.30
CA SER A 196 34.98 6.55 -39.12
C SER A 196 34.64 5.66 -37.93
N LEU A 197 33.35 5.36 -37.72
CA LEU A 197 32.89 4.45 -36.65
C LEU A 197 33.26 3.02 -36.97
N ARG A 198 33.05 2.58 -38.21
CA ARG A 198 33.39 1.23 -38.69
C ARG A 198 34.86 0.88 -38.39
N ARG A 199 35.79 1.76 -38.74
CA ARG A 199 37.23 1.54 -38.49
C ARG A 199 37.54 1.36 -37.00
N ARG A 200 36.95 2.19 -36.14
CA ARG A 200 37.15 2.14 -34.68
C ARG A 200 36.57 0.88 -34.01
N ILE A 201 35.43 0.40 -34.50
CA ILE A 201 34.78 -0.83 -33.99
C ILE A 201 35.69 -2.04 -34.24
N PHE A 202 36.19 -2.20 -35.47
CA PHE A 202 37.00 -3.37 -35.82
C PHE A 202 38.44 -3.29 -35.33
N SER A 203 39.05 -2.10 -35.27
CA SER A 203 40.44 -1.95 -34.80
C SER A 203 40.64 -2.32 -33.32
N SER A 204 39.57 -2.26 -32.52
CA SER A 204 39.61 -2.56 -31.07
C SER A 204 39.24 -4.01 -30.74
N SER A 205 38.84 -4.82 -31.73
CA SER A 205 38.34 -6.20 -31.54
C SER A 205 39.41 -7.29 -31.78
N ALA A 206 40.63 -6.92 -32.16
CA ALA A 206 41.66 -7.86 -32.64
C ALA A 206 42.47 -8.59 -31.54
N ASP A 207 42.50 -8.08 -30.30
CA ASP A 207 43.43 -8.55 -29.25
C ASP A 207 42.77 -9.41 -28.13
N THR A 208 41.65 -10.09 -28.40
CA THR A 208 40.91 -10.80 -27.33
C THR A 208 41.44 -12.22 -27.05
N SER A 209 41.94 -12.46 -25.84
CA SER A 209 42.44 -13.77 -25.39
C SER A 209 41.37 -14.88 -25.39
N HIS A 210 41.72 -16.06 -25.88
CA HIS A 210 40.80 -17.21 -25.99
C HIS A 210 40.64 -18.04 -24.70
N LYS A 211 41.42 -17.77 -23.64
CA LYS A 211 41.54 -18.63 -22.45
C LYS A 211 40.23 -18.89 -21.70
N TYR A 212 39.24 -18.00 -21.79
CA TYR A 212 37.96 -18.10 -21.05
C TYR A 212 36.72 -18.06 -21.94
N ARG A 213 36.84 -18.45 -23.22
CA ARG A 213 35.78 -18.28 -24.23
C ARG A 213 34.44 -18.91 -23.82
N ILE A 214 34.43 -20.16 -23.35
CA ILE A 214 33.19 -20.87 -22.97
C ILE A 214 32.52 -20.17 -21.77
N SER A 215 33.28 -19.90 -20.71
CA SER A 215 32.78 -19.23 -19.50
C SER A 215 32.25 -17.83 -19.81
N TYR A 216 32.88 -17.12 -20.74
CA TYR A 216 32.39 -15.83 -21.23
C TYR A 216 31.02 -15.95 -21.91
N PHE A 217 30.84 -16.91 -22.84
CA PHE A 217 29.56 -17.11 -23.53
C PHE A 217 28.44 -17.55 -22.58
N LEU A 218 28.72 -18.47 -21.64
CA LEU A 218 27.77 -18.84 -20.60
C LEU A 218 27.36 -17.63 -19.74
N ASN A 219 28.32 -16.76 -19.39
CA ASN A 219 28.03 -15.54 -18.67
C ASN A 219 27.19 -14.53 -19.48
N ARG A 220 27.42 -14.44 -20.80
CA ARG A 220 26.57 -13.61 -21.69
C ARG A 220 25.14 -14.16 -21.78
N ALA A 221 24.96 -15.48 -21.80
CA ALA A 221 23.63 -16.09 -21.74
C ALA A 221 22.92 -15.76 -20.41
N LEU A 222 23.63 -15.83 -19.27
CA LEU A 222 23.10 -15.43 -17.96
C LEU A 222 22.70 -13.94 -17.94
N SER A 223 23.52 -13.05 -18.51
CA SER A 223 23.21 -11.62 -18.66
C SER A 223 22.03 -11.34 -19.60
N GLY A 224 21.87 -12.16 -20.66
CA GLY A 224 20.70 -12.12 -21.53
C GLY A 224 19.43 -12.54 -20.80
N ALA A 225 19.49 -13.63 -20.04
CA ALA A 225 18.39 -14.12 -19.22
C ALA A 225 18.00 -13.09 -18.14
N SER A 226 18.96 -12.46 -17.46
CA SER A 226 18.67 -11.40 -16.49
C SER A 226 17.94 -10.23 -17.13
N SER A 227 18.41 -9.80 -18.31
CA SER A 227 17.76 -8.72 -19.07
C SER A 227 16.33 -9.08 -19.43
N PHE A 228 16.09 -10.30 -19.94
CA PHE A 228 14.74 -10.79 -20.26
C PHE A 228 13.79 -10.71 -19.06
N LEU A 229 14.25 -11.16 -17.88
CA LEU A 229 13.46 -11.13 -16.64
C LEU A 229 13.14 -9.70 -16.19
N ILE A 230 14.08 -8.76 -16.34
CA ILE A 230 13.85 -7.33 -16.04
C ILE A 230 12.83 -6.74 -17.02
N PHE A 231 12.93 -7.00 -18.32
CA PHE A 231 11.94 -6.56 -19.31
C PHE A 231 10.55 -7.12 -19.00
N TYR A 232 10.46 -8.38 -18.58
CA TYR A 232 9.20 -8.99 -18.18
C TYR A 232 8.62 -8.33 -16.92
N GLY A 233 9.48 -7.96 -15.97
CA GLY A 233 9.10 -7.13 -14.82
C GLY A 233 8.52 -5.78 -15.23
N ILE A 234 9.19 -5.05 -16.14
CA ILE A 234 8.70 -3.76 -16.67
C ILE A 234 7.34 -3.94 -17.36
N ALA A 235 7.16 -5.00 -18.14
CA ALA A 235 5.91 -5.26 -18.83
C ALA A 235 4.73 -5.46 -17.85
N LEU A 236 4.96 -6.18 -16.74
CA LEU A 236 3.93 -6.52 -15.75
C LEU A 236 3.61 -5.38 -14.76
N GLU A 237 4.60 -4.59 -14.35
CA GLU A 237 4.38 -3.55 -13.33
C GLU A 237 3.77 -2.28 -13.90
N ALA A 238 2.82 -1.67 -13.19
CA ALA A 238 2.19 -0.42 -13.62
C ALA A 238 3.18 0.76 -13.67
N GLN A 239 4.16 0.75 -12.77
CA GLN A 239 5.15 1.82 -12.60
C GLN A 239 6.58 1.30 -12.84
N PRO A 240 7.24 1.64 -13.98
CA PRO A 240 8.58 1.13 -14.30
C PRO A 240 9.66 1.56 -13.30
N ALA A 241 9.47 2.67 -12.59
CA ALA A 241 10.41 3.11 -11.57
C ALA A 241 10.56 2.11 -10.40
N LEU A 242 9.50 1.35 -10.06
CA LEU A 242 9.61 0.29 -9.05
C LEU A 242 10.56 -0.81 -9.51
N VAL A 243 10.48 -1.21 -10.78
CA VAL A 243 11.37 -2.22 -11.36
C VAL A 243 12.84 -1.75 -11.35
N GLU A 244 13.08 -0.50 -11.75
CA GLU A 244 14.44 0.06 -11.76
C GLU A 244 15.01 0.26 -10.35
N SER A 245 14.16 0.55 -9.35
CA SER A 245 14.59 0.67 -7.95
C SER A 245 15.20 -0.62 -7.37
N LEU A 246 14.88 -1.78 -7.96
CA LEU A 246 15.47 -3.07 -7.59
C LEU A 246 16.93 -3.21 -8.06
N SER A 247 17.45 -2.29 -8.88
CA SER A 247 18.85 -2.32 -9.33
C SER A 247 19.85 -2.23 -8.17
N GLY A 248 19.45 -1.70 -7.01
CA GLY A 248 20.22 -1.75 -5.76
C GLY A 248 20.58 -3.18 -5.31
N VAL A 249 19.70 -4.15 -5.56
CA VAL A 249 19.83 -5.53 -5.09
C VAL A 249 21.05 -6.24 -5.69
N ARG A 250 21.33 -6.01 -6.97
CA ARG A 250 22.51 -6.61 -7.61
C ARG A 250 23.81 -6.21 -6.93
N PHE A 251 23.87 -5.00 -6.36
CA PHE A 251 25.03 -4.50 -5.63
C PHE A 251 25.17 -5.09 -4.23
N VAL A 252 24.04 -5.36 -3.56
CA VAL A 252 24.05 -6.15 -2.33
C VAL A 252 24.64 -7.52 -2.61
N LEU A 253 24.20 -8.20 -3.68
CA LEU A 253 24.74 -9.50 -4.06
C LEU A 253 26.25 -9.44 -4.37
N ILE A 254 26.68 -8.46 -5.17
CA ILE A 254 28.10 -8.25 -5.48
C ILE A 254 28.90 -8.02 -4.20
N PHE A 255 28.41 -7.19 -3.28
CA PHE A 255 29.05 -6.93 -1.99
C PHE A 255 29.18 -8.20 -1.15
N LEU A 256 28.11 -8.98 -0.99
CA LEU A 256 28.10 -10.21 -0.21
C LEU A 256 29.08 -11.24 -0.78
N ILE A 257 29.09 -11.43 -2.10
CA ILE A 257 30.01 -12.37 -2.75
C ILE A 257 31.46 -11.87 -2.66
N ALA A 258 31.70 -10.59 -2.93
CA ALA A 258 33.04 -10.00 -2.83
C ALA A 258 33.59 -10.08 -1.40
N PHE A 259 32.74 -9.84 -0.41
CA PHE A 259 33.09 -9.99 1.00
C PHE A 259 33.44 -11.45 1.33
N ALA A 260 32.64 -12.42 0.92
CA ALA A 260 32.91 -13.84 1.14
C ALA A 260 34.21 -14.30 0.46
N ILE A 261 34.43 -13.95 -0.81
CA ILE A 261 35.65 -14.28 -1.55
C ILE A 261 36.87 -13.63 -0.89
N SER A 262 36.78 -12.38 -0.41
CA SER A 262 37.89 -11.71 0.28
C SER A 262 38.35 -12.45 1.55
N LYS A 263 37.46 -13.22 2.19
CA LYS A 263 37.77 -14.05 3.36
C LYS A 263 38.34 -15.42 2.97
N ILE A 264 37.81 -16.03 1.92
CA ILE A 264 38.16 -17.41 1.51
C ILE A 264 39.40 -17.45 0.62
N LYS A 265 39.50 -16.52 -0.34
CA LYS A 265 40.61 -16.40 -1.31
C LYS A 265 41.01 -14.93 -1.47
N PRO A 266 41.73 -14.34 -0.50
CA PRO A 266 42.13 -12.93 -0.55
C PRO A 266 42.96 -12.58 -1.80
N ALA A 267 43.67 -13.54 -2.40
CA ALA A 267 44.41 -13.34 -3.64
C ALA A 267 43.53 -13.00 -4.86
N TRP A 268 42.22 -13.29 -4.82
CA TRP A 268 41.30 -13.05 -5.94
C TRP A 268 40.62 -11.68 -5.86
N LEU A 269 40.56 -11.05 -4.69
CA LEU A 269 39.90 -9.75 -4.49
C LEU A 269 40.59 -8.93 -3.41
N ASN A 270 41.25 -7.84 -3.82
CA ASN A 270 41.89 -6.86 -2.94
C ASN A 270 40.95 -5.72 -2.50
N GLU A 271 39.76 -6.03 -1.97
CA GLU A 271 38.85 -5.02 -1.41
C GLU A 271 39.03 -4.85 0.11
N LYS A 272 39.23 -3.61 0.57
CA LYS A 272 39.40 -3.28 1.99
C LYS A 272 38.04 -2.96 2.64
N PHE A 273 37.37 -3.97 3.17
CA PHE A 273 36.14 -3.81 3.96
C PHE A 273 36.43 -3.47 5.43
N ARG A 274 36.70 -2.20 5.75
CA ARG A 274 36.95 -1.74 7.13
C ARG A 274 36.33 -0.36 7.42
N GLY A 275 36.03 -0.12 8.70
CA GLY A 275 35.54 1.17 9.20
C GLY A 275 34.21 1.60 8.56
N TRP A 276 34.10 2.89 8.26
CA TRP A 276 32.89 3.52 7.69
C TRP A 276 32.42 2.93 6.36
N ILE A 277 33.35 2.39 5.55
CA ILE A 277 33.00 1.77 4.26
C ILE A 277 32.16 0.50 4.49
N LEU A 278 32.58 -0.34 5.44
CA LEU A 278 31.83 -1.55 5.78
C LEU A 278 30.49 -1.20 6.44
N ALA A 279 30.49 -0.25 7.38
CA ALA A 279 29.27 0.20 8.05
C ALA A 279 28.24 0.73 7.05
N GLY A 280 28.63 1.59 6.10
CA GLY A 280 27.72 2.12 5.10
C GLY A 280 27.18 1.04 4.14
N LYS A 281 28.00 0.06 3.73
CA LYS A 281 27.54 -1.07 2.91
C LYS A 281 26.54 -1.97 3.66
N ILE A 282 26.72 -2.16 4.96
CA ILE A 282 25.77 -2.88 5.83
C ILE A 282 24.46 -2.10 5.95
N ILE A 283 24.51 -0.81 6.28
CA ILE A 283 23.30 0.03 6.41
C ILE A 283 22.54 0.07 5.08
N ALA A 284 23.24 0.24 3.96
CA ALA A 284 22.62 0.23 2.63
C ALA A 284 21.94 -1.11 2.32
N THR A 285 22.59 -2.22 2.69
CA THR A 285 22.01 -3.57 2.56
C THR A 285 20.74 -3.70 3.38
N ILE A 286 20.74 -3.22 4.63
CA ILE A 286 19.55 -3.23 5.49
C ILE A 286 18.42 -2.40 4.88
N LEU A 287 18.69 -1.19 4.39
CA LEU A 287 17.68 -0.34 3.74
C LEU A 287 17.08 -1.04 2.51
N ILE A 288 17.90 -1.65 1.66
CA ILE A 288 17.43 -2.38 0.48
C ILE A 288 16.57 -3.57 0.90
N LEU A 289 17.01 -4.37 1.88
CA LEU A 289 16.24 -5.54 2.36
C LEU A 289 14.91 -5.13 2.99
N LEU A 290 14.87 -4.03 3.75
CA LEU A 290 13.62 -3.48 4.30
C LEU A 290 12.69 -2.97 3.20
N GLY A 291 13.23 -2.30 2.17
CA GLY A 291 12.46 -1.89 1.01
C GLY A 291 11.86 -3.07 0.24
N LEU A 292 12.65 -4.13 0.01
CA LEU A 292 12.17 -5.37 -0.62
C LEU A 292 11.11 -6.07 0.22
N LEU A 293 11.31 -6.15 1.54
CA LEU A 293 10.36 -6.78 2.45
C LEU A 293 9.02 -6.01 2.43
N GLY A 294 9.07 -4.68 2.53
CA GLY A 294 7.88 -3.83 2.46
C GLY A 294 7.13 -3.99 1.14
N LEU A 295 7.85 -3.96 0.01
CA LEU A 295 7.25 -4.13 -1.32
C LEU A 295 6.67 -5.54 -1.51
N GLY A 296 7.37 -6.57 -1.04
CA GLY A 296 6.91 -7.96 -1.09
C GLY A 296 5.67 -8.19 -0.23
N LEU A 297 5.62 -7.60 0.97
CA LEU A 297 4.44 -7.64 1.84
C LEU A 297 3.26 -6.93 1.17
N GLN A 298 3.44 -5.71 0.65
CA GLN A 298 2.37 -5.00 -0.05
C GLN A 298 1.81 -5.87 -1.19
N LYS A 299 2.67 -6.40 -2.08
CA LYS A 299 2.21 -7.15 -3.26
C LYS A 299 1.53 -8.46 -2.88
N SER A 300 1.97 -9.07 -1.79
CA SER A 300 1.33 -10.27 -1.25
C SER A 300 -0.10 -10.00 -0.80
N TYR A 301 -0.33 -8.91 -0.05
CA TYR A 301 -1.68 -8.56 0.42
C TYR A 301 -2.57 -8.00 -0.69
N GLU A 302 -2.02 -7.28 -1.66
CA GLU A 302 -2.75 -6.84 -2.88
C GLU A 302 -3.26 -8.04 -3.69
N SER A 303 -2.53 -9.16 -3.67
CA SER A 303 -2.90 -10.39 -4.38
C SER A 303 -3.89 -11.29 -3.63
N LYS A 304 -4.25 -10.97 -2.38
CA LYS A 304 -5.22 -11.78 -1.63
C LYS A 304 -6.61 -11.67 -2.27
N PRO A 305 -7.37 -12.78 -2.35
CA PRO A 305 -8.74 -12.73 -2.86
C PRO A 305 -9.60 -11.82 -1.97
N ILE A 306 -10.41 -11.00 -2.63
CA ILE A 306 -11.43 -10.18 -1.97
C ILE A 306 -12.69 -11.04 -1.84
N PRO A 307 -13.43 -10.99 -0.71
CA PRO A 307 -14.70 -11.70 -0.55
C PRO A 307 -15.70 -11.37 -1.67
N ASP A 308 -16.48 -12.36 -2.09
CA ASP A 308 -17.54 -12.12 -3.06
C ASP A 308 -18.59 -11.15 -2.49
N PRO A 309 -19.22 -10.28 -3.30
CA PRO A 309 -20.18 -9.30 -2.80
C PRO A 309 -21.32 -9.89 -1.97
N GLU A 310 -21.72 -11.13 -2.25
CA GLU A 310 -22.78 -11.85 -1.53
C GLU A 310 -22.35 -12.32 -0.13
N GLU A 311 -21.05 -12.47 0.11
CA GLU A 311 -20.48 -12.83 1.42
C GLU A 311 -20.34 -11.62 2.35
N ILE A 312 -20.50 -10.40 1.81
CA ILE A 312 -20.33 -9.18 2.59
C ILE A 312 -21.59 -8.86 3.40
N THR A 313 -21.41 -8.73 4.70
CA THR A 313 -22.41 -8.29 5.66
C THR A 313 -22.33 -6.78 5.85
N TRP A 314 -23.35 -6.07 5.36
CA TRP A 314 -23.54 -4.64 5.60
C TRP A 314 -24.47 -4.42 6.79
N GLY A 315 -23.90 -3.89 7.87
CA GLY A 315 -24.62 -3.36 9.01
C GLY A 315 -24.60 -1.83 9.03
N VAL A 316 -25.34 -1.23 9.95
CA VAL A 316 -25.43 0.23 10.11
C VAL A 316 -25.31 0.62 11.57
N THR A 317 -24.64 1.73 11.87
CA THR A 317 -24.71 2.36 13.19
C THR A 317 -25.82 3.39 13.19
N PHE A 318 -26.68 3.37 14.21
CA PHE A 318 -27.74 4.34 14.41
C PHE A 318 -27.60 5.06 15.74
N SER A 319 -27.69 6.38 15.69
CA SER A 319 -27.75 7.29 16.81
C SER A 319 -29.03 8.11 16.78
N LYS A 320 -29.81 7.94 17.84
CA LYS A 320 -30.95 8.79 18.16
C LYS A 320 -30.54 10.26 18.31
N GLN A 321 -29.43 10.55 18.99
CA GLN A 321 -28.97 11.92 19.23
C GLN A 321 -28.64 12.62 17.90
N MET A 322 -27.90 11.97 17.00
CA MET A 322 -27.59 12.55 15.68
C MET A 322 -28.86 12.84 14.86
N SER A 323 -29.80 11.89 14.84
CA SER A 323 -31.07 12.07 14.12
C SER A 323 -31.89 13.24 14.66
N LYS A 324 -31.93 13.42 15.99
CA LYS A 324 -32.55 14.58 16.64
C LYS A 324 -31.84 15.89 16.28
N SER A 325 -30.51 15.92 16.21
CA SER A 325 -29.75 17.13 15.84
C SER A 325 -30.04 17.63 14.42
N PHE A 326 -30.41 16.73 13.50
CA PHE A 326 -30.91 17.09 12.16
C PHE A 326 -32.37 17.59 12.15
N GLY A 327 -33.04 17.65 13.30
CA GLY A 327 -34.46 18.03 13.41
C GLY A 327 -35.44 17.00 12.84
N SER A 328 -34.98 15.77 12.57
CA SER A 328 -35.80 14.69 12.03
C SER A 328 -36.46 13.85 13.14
N SER A 329 -37.60 13.24 12.85
CA SER A 329 -38.14 12.20 13.74
C SER A 329 -37.17 11.01 13.75
N TRP A 330 -36.55 10.77 14.89
CA TRP A 330 -35.59 9.67 15.03
C TRP A 330 -36.27 8.31 14.94
N GLN A 331 -37.54 8.20 15.34
CA GLN A 331 -38.35 7.00 15.16
C GLN A 331 -38.61 6.72 13.68
N GLU A 332 -39.02 7.72 12.90
CA GLU A 332 -39.19 7.55 11.45
C GLU A 332 -37.88 7.15 10.77
N ASN A 333 -36.77 7.76 11.21
CA ASN A 333 -35.44 7.47 10.66
C ASN A 333 -35.03 6.02 10.92
N LEU A 334 -35.06 5.55 12.18
CA LEU A 334 -34.74 4.16 12.49
C LEU A 334 -35.68 3.19 11.76
N THR A 335 -36.98 3.51 11.71
CA THR A 335 -37.96 2.70 10.97
C THR A 335 -37.59 2.61 9.49
N ALA A 336 -37.24 3.73 8.86
CA ALA A 336 -36.81 3.76 7.46
C ALA A 336 -35.52 2.97 7.24
N ILE A 337 -34.55 3.08 8.15
CA ILE A 337 -33.31 2.28 8.10
C ILE A 337 -33.65 0.79 8.15
N LEU A 338 -34.45 0.35 9.12
CA LEU A 338 -34.75 -1.06 9.33
C LEU A 338 -35.64 -1.66 8.21
N THR A 339 -36.55 -0.87 7.65
CA THR A 339 -37.56 -1.38 6.70
C THR A 339 -37.25 -1.11 5.23
N ASP A 340 -36.59 0.01 4.91
CA ASP A 340 -36.24 0.40 3.53
C ASP A 340 -34.81 -0.03 3.18
N LEU A 341 -33.83 0.21 4.06
CA LEU A 341 -32.44 -0.23 3.84
C LEU A 341 -32.27 -1.72 4.16
N LYS A 342 -32.97 -2.24 5.20
CA LYS A 342 -32.91 -3.64 5.64
C LYS A 342 -31.47 -4.13 5.86
N PRO A 343 -30.69 -3.45 6.73
CA PRO A 343 -29.32 -3.85 7.03
C PRO A 343 -29.30 -5.27 7.64
N LYS A 344 -28.19 -5.98 7.46
CA LYS A 344 -28.03 -7.33 8.03
C LYS A 344 -27.89 -7.31 9.54
N THR A 345 -27.37 -6.22 10.09
CA THR A 345 -27.23 -5.96 11.53
C THR A 345 -27.35 -4.46 11.79
N VAL A 346 -27.78 -4.08 12.98
CA VAL A 346 -27.80 -2.67 13.42
C VAL A 346 -27.02 -2.51 14.72
N ARG A 347 -26.19 -1.49 14.80
CA ARG A 347 -25.47 -1.11 16.00
C ARG A 347 -26.23 0.02 16.69
N LEU A 348 -26.82 -0.29 17.84
CA LEU A 348 -27.61 0.61 18.68
C LEU A 348 -26.82 1.01 19.92
N ILE A 349 -27.12 2.17 20.47
CA ILE A 349 -26.30 2.82 21.49
C ILE A 349 -27.11 3.01 22.76
N ALA A 350 -26.61 2.48 23.87
CA ALA A 350 -27.08 2.79 25.21
C ALA A 350 -26.36 4.04 25.70
N TYR A 351 -27.00 5.19 25.54
CA TYR A 351 -26.48 6.48 26.00
C TYR A 351 -26.70 6.62 27.51
N TRP A 352 -25.62 6.74 28.29
CA TRP A 352 -25.72 6.76 29.77
C TRP A 352 -26.47 8.01 30.27
N ASP A 353 -26.19 9.18 29.68
CA ASP A 353 -26.91 10.43 29.95
C ASP A 353 -28.43 10.36 29.69
N GLU A 354 -28.86 9.60 28.68
CA GLU A 354 -30.29 9.40 28.38
C GLU A 354 -30.93 8.29 29.24
N ILE A 355 -30.18 7.22 29.53
CA ILE A 355 -30.69 6.07 30.30
C ILE A 355 -30.77 6.39 31.78
N GLU A 356 -29.87 7.19 32.32
CA GLU A 356 -29.85 7.57 33.73
C GLU A 356 -29.82 9.10 33.87
N PRO A 357 -30.90 9.81 33.47
CA PRO A 357 -30.92 11.28 33.46
C PRO A 357 -30.80 11.88 34.87
N LYS A 358 -31.17 11.11 35.90
CA LYS A 358 -30.97 11.42 37.31
C LYS A 358 -30.45 10.17 38.00
N LYS A 359 -29.58 10.36 39.00
CA LYS A 359 -28.98 9.26 39.76
C LYS A 359 -30.04 8.26 40.24
N ASP A 360 -29.80 6.98 39.96
CA ASP A 360 -30.66 5.85 40.31
C ASP A 360 -32.10 5.93 39.74
N GLN A 361 -32.34 6.76 38.72
CA GLN A 361 -33.61 6.87 38.01
C GLN A 361 -33.39 6.57 36.52
N TYR A 362 -33.80 5.38 36.11
CA TYR A 362 -33.56 4.88 34.77
C TYR A 362 -34.74 5.11 33.82
N ASP A 363 -34.45 5.58 32.61
CA ASP A 363 -35.38 5.71 31.50
C ASP A 363 -34.93 4.85 30.32
N PHE A 364 -35.68 3.77 30.08
CA PHE A 364 -35.41 2.85 28.97
C PHE A 364 -36.39 2.99 27.82
N GLU A 365 -37.35 3.92 27.87
CA GLU A 365 -38.45 4.00 26.90
C GLU A 365 -37.93 4.03 25.45
N ASP A 366 -36.98 4.92 25.19
CA ASP A 366 -36.43 5.12 23.86
C ASP A 366 -35.55 3.95 23.40
N LEU A 367 -34.76 3.32 24.29
CA LEU A 367 -33.93 2.18 23.91
C LEU A 367 -34.76 0.90 23.75
N ASP A 368 -35.75 0.67 24.62
CA ASP A 368 -36.71 -0.41 24.48
C ASP A 368 -37.43 -0.34 23.13
N TRP A 369 -37.86 0.86 22.74
CA TRP A 369 -38.49 1.08 21.45
C TRP A 369 -37.55 0.69 20.30
N GLN A 370 -36.29 1.14 20.32
CA GLN A 370 -35.30 0.79 19.29
C GLN A 370 -35.05 -0.73 19.22
N MET A 371 -34.88 -1.38 20.37
CA MET A 371 -34.68 -2.83 20.47
C MET A 371 -35.91 -3.60 19.95
N ASN A 372 -37.11 -3.13 20.27
CA ASN A 372 -38.36 -3.72 19.80
C ASN A 372 -38.54 -3.57 18.28
N GLU A 373 -38.23 -2.41 17.71
CA GLU A 373 -38.31 -2.20 16.25
C GLU A 373 -37.29 -3.05 15.50
N ALA A 374 -36.04 -3.13 15.99
CA ALA A 374 -35.04 -4.03 15.42
C ALA A 374 -35.51 -5.49 15.46
N ARG A 375 -36.12 -5.93 16.57
CA ARG A 375 -36.67 -7.28 16.71
C ARG A 375 -37.84 -7.54 15.76
N LYS A 376 -38.75 -6.58 15.61
CA LYS A 376 -39.88 -6.66 14.65
C LYS A 376 -39.40 -6.76 13.21
N ALA A 377 -38.33 -6.04 12.87
CA ALA A 377 -37.71 -6.09 11.55
C ALA A 377 -36.85 -7.35 11.33
N GLY A 378 -36.60 -8.15 12.37
CA GLY A 378 -35.72 -9.32 12.31
C GLY A 378 -34.25 -8.96 12.09
N VAL A 379 -33.84 -7.75 12.49
CA VAL A 379 -32.47 -7.25 12.35
C VAL A 379 -31.74 -7.42 13.69
N PRO A 380 -30.68 -8.27 13.75
CA PRO A 380 -29.87 -8.44 14.95
C PRO A 380 -29.16 -7.16 15.38
N VAL A 381 -28.97 -7.02 16.69
CA VAL A 381 -28.43 -5.81 17.31
C VAL A 381 -27.03 -6.05 17.88
N VAL A 382 -26.10 -5.15 17.58
CA VAL A 382 -24.93 -4.91 18.43
C VAL A 382 -25.29 -3.78 19.39
N LEU A 383 -25.34 -4.08 20.69
CA LEU A 383 -25.69 -3.06 21.69
C LEU A 383 -24.41 -2.50 22.29
N VAL A 384 -24.18 -1.21 22.11
CA VAL A 384 -23.02 -0.49 22.62
C VAL A 384 -23.31 0.05 24.00
N VAL A 385 -22.43 -0.26 24.95
CA VAL A 385 -22.51 0.14 26.36
C VAL A 385 -21.16 0.67 26.84
N GLY A 386 -21.19 1.60 27.79
CA GLY A 386 -19.99 2.24 28.35
C GLY A 386 -20.20 3.73 28.52
N GLN A 387 -19.16 4.44 28.95
CA GLN A 387 -19.17 5.90 29.02
C GLN A 387 -18.86 6.53 27.66
N LYS A 388 -17.94 5.92 26.89
CA LYS A 388 -17.54 6.36 25.56
C LYS A 388 -18.25 5.50 24.53
N VAL A 389 -19.14 6.08 23.75
CA VAL A 389 -20.00 5.38 22.78
C VAL A 389 -20.08 6.18 21.46
N PRO A 390 -20.62 5.61 20.37
CA PRO A 390 -20.62 6.28 19.07
C PRO A 390 -21.34 7.65 19.01
N ARG A 391 -20.82 8.52 18.13
CA ARG A 391 -21.18 9.93 17.84
C ARG A 391 -20.54 10.94 18.78
N TRP A 392 -20.45 12.20 18.32
CA TRP A 392 -19.89 13.31 19.10
C TRP A 392 -20.99 13.99 19.95
N PRO A 393 -20.69 14.42 21.19
CA PRO A 393 -19.46 14.16 21.95
C PRO A 393 -19.32 12.68 22.30
N GLU A 394 -18.11 12.10 22.19
CA GLU A 394 -17.95 10.64 22.32
C GLU A 394 -18.25 10.09 23.72
N CYS A 395 -18.19 10.93 24.76
CA CYS A 395 -18.51 10.54 26.13
C CYS A 395 -19.83 11.15 26.59
N HIS A 396 -20.72 10.28 27.05
CA HIS A 396 -22.11 10.62 27.34
C HIS A 396 -22.40 10.52 28.84
N PHE A 397 -21.83 11.43 29.63
CA PHE A 397 -22.04 11.46 31.08
C PHE A 397 -23.38 12.11 31.45
N PRO A 398 -24.16 11.50 32.36
CA PRO A 398 -25.30 12.18 32.95
C PRO A 398 -24.93 13.50 33.63
N SER A 399 -25.84 14.47 33.64
CA SER A 399 -25.57 15.80 34.22
C SER A 399 -25.30 15.79 35.74
N TRP A 400 -25.64 14.71 36.44
CA TRP A 400 -25.49 14.58 37.89
C TRP A 400 -24.14 13.98 38.31
N ILE A 401 -23.34 13.45 37.38
CA ILE A 401 -22.02 12.89 37.68
C ILE A 401 -20.91 13.80 37.14
N ASP A 402 -19.94 14.12 37.99
CA ASP A 402 -18.71 14.79 37.55
C ASP A 402 -17.78 13.75 36.90
N PRO A 403 -17.42 13.89 35.61
CA PRO A 403 -16.51 12.97 34.92
C PRO A 403 -15.13 12.83 35.58
N GLY A 404 -14.70 13.83 36.36
CA GLY A 404 -13.43 13.81 37.09
C GLY A 404 -13.50 13.11 38.46
N SER A 405 -14.70 12.74 38.94
CA SER A 405 -14.89 12.19 40.27
C SER A 405 -14.46 10.73 40.39
N ALA A 406 -13.98 10.32 41.57
CA ALA A 406 -13.67 8.91 41.85
C ALA A 406 -14.92 8.02 41.82
N GLN A 407 -16.10 8.59 42.14
CA GLN A 407 -17.39 7.88 42.16
C GLN A 407 -17.85 7.45 40.77
N LYS A 408 -17.51 8.23 39.73
CA LYS A 408 -17.92 7.98 38.34
C LYS A 408 -17.65 6.56 37.87
N ASN A 409 -16.55 5.94 38.30
CA ASN A 409 -16.21 4.57 37.90
C ASN A 409 -17.12 3.52 38.52
N ASP A 410 -17.57 3.70 39.76
CA ASP A 410 -18.50 2.78 40.39
C ASP A 410 -19.92 2.97 39.84
N GLU A 411 -20.32 4.22 39.61
CA GLU A 411 -21.61 4.54 38.97
C GLU A 411 -21.69 4.01 37.53
N LEU A 412 -20.60 4.11 36.75
CA LEU A 412 -20.54 3.51 35.41
C LEU A 412 -20.77 2.00 35.45
N ILE A 413 -20.19 1.31 36.44
CA ILE A 413 -20.38 -0.13 36.60
C ILE A 413 -21.83 -0.45 37.01
N THR A 414 -22.45 0.37 37.87
CA THR A 414 -23.87 0.25 38.20
C THR A 414 -24.75 0.39 36.96
N TYR A 415 -24.55 1.46 36.18
CA TYR A 415 -25.23 1.66 34.91
C TYR A 415 -25.07 0.47 33.95
N LEU A 416 -23.85 -0.03 33.76
CA LEU A 416 -23.60 -1.19 32.92
C LEU A 416 -24.36 -2.42 33.39
N LYS A 417 -24.45 -2.65 34.71
CA LYS A 417 -25.23 -3.76 35.27
C LYS A 417 -26.70 -3.64 34.93
N GLU A 418 -27.29 -2.46 35.10
CA GLU A 418 -28.71 -2.23 34.81
C GLU A 418 -29.04 -2.43 33.33
N VAL A 419 -28.20 -1.93 32.42
CA VAL A 419 -28.39 -2.13 30.97
C VAL A 419 -28.25 -3.60 30.60
N VAL A 420 -27.20 -4.29 31.07
CA VAL A 420 -26.96 -5.69 30.70
C VAL A 420 -28.01 -6.60 31.31
N GLU A 421 -28.41 -6.42 32.57
CA GLU A 421 -29.48 -7.20 33.19
C GLU A 421 -30.82 -7.02 32.47
N ARG A 422 -31.11 -5.79 32.01
CA ARG A 422 -32.32 -5.52 31.23
C ARG A 422 -32.37 -6.31 29.92
N TYR A 423 -31.28 -6.34 29.16
CA TYR A 423 -31.31 -6.87 27.79
C TYR A 423 -30.61 -8.22 27.57
N ARG A 424 -29.90 -8.80 28.55
CA ARG A 424 -29.25 -10.13 28.42
C ARG A 424 -30.19 -11.24 27.94
N GLY A 425 -31.49 -11.14 28.26
CA GLY A 425 -32.52 -12.09 27.83
C GLY A 425 -32.96 -11.93 26.37
N ASP A 426 -32.62 -10.82 25.71
CA ASP A 426 -33.05 -10.53 24.35
C ASP A 426 -32.20 -11.26 23.31
N LYS A 427 -32.78 -12.31 22.71
CA LYS A 427 -32.13 -13.13 21.67
C LYS A 427 -31.78 -12.34 20.41
N ASN A 428 -32.29 -11.12 20.23
CA ASN A 428 -31.94 -10.27 19.10
C ASN A 428 -30.56 -9.60 19.26
N ILE A 429 -29.97 -9.57 20.46
CA ILE A 429 -28.60 -9.08 20.66
C ILE A 429 -27.61 -10.12 20.15
N LEU A 430 -26.77 -9.69 19.20
CA LEU A 430 -25.67 -10.46 18.64
C LEU A 430 -24.40 -10.33 19.52
N TYR A 431 -23.99 -9.10 19.81
CA TYR A 431 -22.77 -8.78 20.57
C TYR A 431 -23.00 -7.63 21.54
N TRP A 432 -22.25 -7.64 22.65
CA TRP A 432 -22.06 -6.47 23.51
C TRP A 432 -20.82 -5.72 23.06
N GLN A 433 -20.98 -4.49 22.58
CA GLN A 433 -19.82 -3.61 22.38
C GLN A 433 -19.55 -2.87 23.69
N VAL A 434 -18.36 -3.06 24.27
CA VAL A 434 -17.94 -2.35 25.48
C VAL A 434 -17.01 -1.22 25.10
N GLU A 435 -17.48 0.01 25.32
CA GLU A 435 -16.82 1.26 24.97
C GLU A 435 -16.58 1.44 23.45
N ASN A 436 -16.34 2.67 23.01
CA ASN A 436 -15.95 3.01 21.64
C ASN A 436 -14.53 3.59 21.65
N GLU A 437 -13.59 2.93 21.00
CA GLU A 437 -12.18 3.38 20.90
C GLU A 437 -11.57 3.83 22.24
N PRO A 438 -11.63 2.98 23.30
CA PRO A 438 -11.35 3.41 24.67
C PRO A 438 -9.90 3.84 24.92
N PHE A 439 -8.95 3.44 24.06
CA PHE A 439 -7.53 3.81 24.17
C PHE A 439 -7.13 4.97 23.24
N LEU A 440 -8.06 5.44 22.39
CA LEU A 440 -7.82 6.58 21.53
C LEU A 440 -8.07 7.88 22.30
N MET A 441 -7.04 8.74 22.38
CA MET A 441 -7.16 10.09 22.96
C MET A 441 -7.85 11.03 21.97
N PHE A 442 -9.14 10.82 21.81
CA PHE A 442 -10.05 11.58 20.97
C PHE A 442 -11.37 11.73 21.74
N GLY A 443 -12.10 12.83 21.53
CA GLY A 443 -13.25 13.16 22.38
C GLY A 443 -12.99 14.20 23.47
N GLU A 444 -14.07 14.73 24.02
CA GLU A 444 -14.09 15.40 25.33
C GLU A 444 -14.31 14.34 26.43
N CYS A 445 -13.33 13.44 26.55
CA CYS A 445 -13.40 12.26 27.41
C CYS A 445 -12.28 12.26 28.47
N PRO A 446 -12.51 11.73 29.68
CA PRO A 446 -11.44 11.39 30.61
C PRO A 446 -10.42 10.44 29.96
N GLY A 447 -9.17 10.48 30.45
CA GLY A 447 -8.13 9.59 29.95
C GLY A 447 -8.47 8.10 30.15
N SER A 448 -8.05 7.27 29.20
CA SER A 448 -8.27 5.82 29.24
C SER A 448 -7.69 5.17 30.49
N ASN A 449 -8.50 4.38 31.20
CA ASN A 449 -8.07 3.57 32.34
C ASN A 449 -8.24 2.08 32.04
N ALA A 450 -7.14 1.40 31.72
CA ALA A 450 -7.16 -0.02 31.40
C ALA A 450 -7.81 -0.88 32.51
N ALA A 451 -7.61 -0.57 33.79
CA ALA A 451 -8.20 -1.33 34.89
C ALA A 451 -9.73 -1.17 34.96
N LEU A 452 -10.23 0.01 34.61
CA LEU A 452 -11.67 0.24 34.49
C LEU A 452 -12.25 -0.57 33.33
N ILE A 453 -11.64 -0.50 32.14
CA ILE A 453 -12.07 -1.26 30.96
C ILE A 453 -12.14 -2.77 31.27
N GLU A 454 -11.15 -3.33 31.99
CA GLU A 454 -11.19 -4.73 32.41
C GLU A 454 -12.36 -5.01 33.36
N LYS A 455 -12.68 -4.08 34.27
CA LYS A 455 -13.84 -4.19 35.19
C LYS A 455 -15.17 -4.13 34.43
N GLU A 456 -15.29 -3.27 33.43
CA GLU A 456 -16.48 -3.18 32.56
C GLU A 456 -16.68 -4.47 31.78
N ILE A 457 -15.63 -4.97 31.11
CA ILE A 457 -15.66 -6.23 30.36
C ILE A 457 -16.01 -7.41 31.27
N ALA A 458 -15.39 -7.48 32.46
CA ALA A 458 -15.67 -8.52 33.44
C ALA A 458 -17.13 -8.48 33.90
N THR A 459 -17.68 -7.27 34.13
CA THR A 459 -19.08 -7.08 34.53
C THR A 459 -20.03 -7.59 33.45
N VAL A 460 -19.83 -7.21 32.18
CA VAL A 460 -20.67 -7.68 31.08
C VAL A 460 -20.58 -9.21 30.93
N ARG A 461 -19.37 -9.78 31.01
CA ARG A 461 -19.17 -11.25 30.92
C ARG A 461 -19.79 -12.01 32.07
N GLU A 462 -19.79 -11.46 33.28
CA GLU A 462 -20.40 -12.08 34.46
C GLU A 462 -21.93 -12.16 34.30
N LEU A 463 -22.55 -11.07 33.83
CA LEU A 463 -23.99 -10.99 33.66
C LEU A 463 -24.49 -11.74 32.42
N ASP A 464 -23.75 -11.70 31.31
CA ASP A 464 -24.06 -12.42 30.08
C ASP A 464 -22.83 -13.17 29.54
N PRO A 465 -22.56 -14.38 30.06
CA PRO A 465 -21.41 -15.18 29.64
C PRO A 465 -21.56 -15.79 28.24
N THR A 466 -22.75 -15.68 27.62
CA THR A 466 -23.07 -16.38 26.36
C THR A 466 -22.69 -15.58 25.11
N ARG A 467 -22.65 -14.24 25.22
CA ARG A 467 -22.37 -13.35 24.10
C ARG A 467 -20.91 -12.89 24.09
N LYS A 468 -20.38 -12.71 22.88
CA LYS A 468 -19.02 -12.21 22.66
C LYS A 468 -18.93 -10.72 23.01
N ILE A 469 -17.76 -10.33 23.55
CA ILE A 469 -17.40 -8.93 23.76
C ILE A 469 -16.78 -8.37 22.48
N TYR A 470 -17.36 -7.28 21.99
CA TYR A 470 -16.89 -6.52 20.85
C TYR A 470 -16.26 -5.22 21.35
N MET A 471 -15.11 -4.84 20.79
CA MET A 471 -14.49 -3.54 21.06
C MET A 471 -13.93 -2.93 19.78
N THR A 472 -13.85 -1.60 19.76
CA THR A 472 -13.45 -0.81 18.60
C THR A 472 -12.21 0.04 18.88
N ASP A 473 -11.47 0.42 17.83
CA ASP A 473 -10.32 1.33 17.92
C ASP A 473 -10.05 2.00 16.56
N GLY A 474 -9.21 3.03 16.55
CA GLY A 474 -8.89 3.81 15.36
C GLY A 474 -8.25 2.96 14.28
N GLY A 475 -8.83 2.90 13.08
CA GLY A 475 -8.31 2.13 11.97
C GLY A 475 -6.97 2.64 11.47
N GLU A 476 -6.82 3.96 11.44
CA GLU A 476 -5.67 4.63 10.85
C GLU A 476 -4.54 4.78 11.89
N PHE A 477 -4.85 5.00 13.18
CA PHE A 477 -3.84 5.30 14.22
C PHE A 477 -4.07 4.64 15.60
N GLY A 478 -5.08 3.79 15.80
CA GLY A 478 -5.44 3.22 17.11
C GLY A 478 -4.45 2.20 17.69
N ASP A 479 -4.57 1.83 18.96
CA ASP A 479 -3.73 0.78 19.60
C ASP A 479 -4.43 -0.59 19.51
N TRP A 480 -4.42 -1.16 18.30
CA TRP A 480 -5.09 -2.44 18.01
C TRP A 480 -4.64 -3.57 18.94
N TYR A 481 -3.40 -3.56 19.45
CA TYR A 481 -2.91 -4.59 20.34
C TYR A 481 -3.66 -4.57 21.68
N ARG A 482 -3.75 -3.39 22.33
CA ARG A 482 -4.42 -3.26 23.63
C ARG A 482 -5.90 -3.60 23.55
N THR A 483 -6.56 -3.17 22.49
CA THR A 483 -8.00 -3.37 22.30
C THR A 483 -8.30 -4.82 21.90
N ALA A 484 -7.63 -5.36 20.87
CA ALA A 484 -7.87 -6.73 20.41
C ALA A 484 -7.49 -7.81 21.44
N LYS A 485 -6.51 -7.53 22.31
CA LYS A 485 -6.18 -8.43 23.43
C LYS A 485 -7.38 -8.67 24.36
N ARG A 486 -8.22 -7.65 24.57
CA ARG A 486 -9.35 -7.67 25.51
C ARG A 486 -10.66 -8.15 24.89
N ALA A 487 -10.84 -7.92 23.59
CA ALA A 487 -12.07 -8.26 22.90
C ALA A 487 -12.11 -9.70 22.37
N ASP A 488 -13.32 -10.23 22.17
CA ASP A 488 -13.55 -11.46 21.39
C ASP A 488 -13.66 -11.14 19.89
N ILE A 489 -14.25 -9.99 19.57
CA ILE A 489 -14.33 -9.40 18.23
C ILE A 489 -13.66 -8.02 18.30
N PHE A 490 -12.75 -7.75 17.39
CA PHE A 490 -12.15 -6.43 17.28
C PHE A 490 -12.69 -5.73 16.05
N GLY A 491 -12.89 -4.41 16.12
CA GLY A 491 -13.27 -3.70 14.91
C GLY A 491 -12.64 -2.32 14.74
N PRO A 492 -11.75 -2.15 13.75
CA PRO A 492 -11.20 -0.85 13.44
C PRO A 492 -12.21 0.05 12.74
N THR A 493 -12.05 1.36 12.90
CA THR A 493 -12.72 2.36 12.06
C THR A 493 -12.11 2.39 10.65
N LEU A 494 -12.82 2.97 9.69
CA LEU A 494 -12.33 3.19 8.33
C LEU A 494 -12.89 4.52 7.83
N TYR A 495 -12.11 5.57 8.04
CA TYR A 495 -12.37 6.89 7.48
C TYR A 495 -11.28 7.22 6.46
N ARG A 496 -11.69 7.75 5.31
CA ARG A 496 -10.74 8.12 4.24
C ARG A 496 -10.50 9.62 4.19
N LYS A 497 -11.56 10.40 4.10
CA LYS A 497 -11.50 11.86 4.13
C LYS A 497 -11.71 12.35 5.54
N VAL A 498 -10.73 13.08 6.07
CA VAL A 498 -10.80 13.65 7.41
C VAL A 498 -10.29 15.08 7.41
N HIS A 499 -10.65 15.84 8.45
CA HIS A 499 -10.04 17.13 8.74
C HIS A 499 -9.03 16.99 9.88
N THR A 500 -7.80 17.46 9.68
CA THR A 500 -6.75 17.51 10.71
C THR A 500 -6.34 18.96 10.99
N LYS A 501 -5.90 19.24 12.23
CA LYS A 501 -5.43 20.59 12.61
C LYS A 501 -4.22 21.07 11.80
N LEU A 502 -3.37 20.14 11.34
CA LEU A 502 -2.08 20.46 10.70
C LEU A 502 -2.19 20.56 9.17
N PHE A 503 -2.97 19.69 8.54
CA PHE A 503 -3.04 19.58 7.07
C PHE A 503 -4.40 19.98 6.50
N GLY A 504 -5.36 20.38 7.35
CA GLY A 504 -6.73 20.63 6.93
C GLY A 504 -7.40 19.35 6.45
N TYR A 505 -8.19 19.46 5.38
CA TYR A 505 -8.86 18.32 4.75
C TYR A 505 -7.88 17.48 3.94
N ILE A 506 -7.74 16.22 4.33
CA ILE A 506 -6.87 15.26 3.65
C ILE A 506 -7.63 13.96 3.39
N THR A 507 -7.21 13.25 2.34
CA THR A 507 -7.53 11.82 2.21
C THR A 507 -6.34 11.05 2.80
N TRP A 508 -6.59 10.20 3.79
CA TRP A 508 -5.54 9.36 4.37
C TRP A 508 -4.85 8.57 3.28
N PRO A 509 -3.51 8.62 3.20
CA PRO A 509 -2.80 7.96 2.12
C PRO A 509 -2.51 6.49 2.50
N ILE A 510 -3.47 5.86 3.18
CA ILE A 510 -3.44 4.46 3.57
C ILE A 510 -4.10 3.65 2.44
N THR A 511 -3.51 2.53 2.07
CA THR A 511 -4.07 1.63 1.06
C THR A 511 -4.90 0.53 1.70
N PRO A 512 -5.86 -0.08 0.97
CA PRO A 512 -6.75 -1.10 1.53
C PRO A 512 -5.99 -2.28 2.13
N GLU A 513 -4.86 -2.67 1.54
CA GLU A 513 -4.06 -3.84 1.92
C GLU A 513 -3.38 -3.69 3.28
N LEU A 514 -3.24 -2.46 3.78
CA LEU A 514 -2.65 -2.21 5.09
C LEU A 514 -3.57 -2.69 6.23
N TYR A 515 -4.90 -2.65 6.06
CA TYR A 515 -5.86 -3.14 7.04
C TYR A 515 -5.73 -4.65 7.31
N PRO A 516 -5.77 -5.55 6.31
CA PRO A 516 -5.57 -6.98 6.55
C PRO A 516 -4.15 -7.30 7.01
N LEU A 517 -3.11 -6.56 6.58
CA LEU A 517 -1.75 -6.71 7.10
C LEU A 517 -1.70 -6.42 8.60
N ARG A 518 -2.26 -5.28 9.00
CA ARG A 518 -2.32 -4.87 10.40
C ARG A 518 -3.14 -5.85 11.23
N ARG A 519 -4.25 -6.38 10.69
CA ARG A 519 -5.05 -7.44 11.31
C ARG A 519 -4.21 -8.68 11.59
N ASP A 520 -3.52 -9.20 10.58
CA ASP A 520 -2.77 -10.44 10.68
C ASP A 520 -1.58 -10.28 11.67
N ILE A 521 -0.93 -9.12 11.68
CA ILE A 521 0.07 -8.75 12.70
C ILE A 521 -0.57 -8.73 14.10
N THR A 522 -1.69 -8.02 14.27
CA THR A 522 -2.36 -7.92 15.58
C THR A 522 -2.75 -9.31 16.10
N ARG A 523 -3.39 -10.14 15.26
CA ARG A 523 -3.76 -11.54 15.61
C ARG A 523 -2.58 -12.35 16.10
N ALA A 524 -1.42 -12.23 15.42
CA ALA A 524 -0.20 -12.89 15.83
C ALA A 524 0.32 -12.38 17.17
N LEU A 525 0.35 -11.05 17.38
CA LEU A 525 0.82 -10.43 18.62
C LEU A 525 -0.06 -10.75 19.83
N VAL A 526 -1.38 -10.81 19.66
CA VAL A 526 -2.31 -11.13 20.77
C VAL A 526 -2.50 -12.64 20.98
N GLY A 527 -1.94 -13.48 20.11
CA GLY A 527 -2.09 -14.94 20.19
C GLY A 527 -3.49 -15.45 19.84
N LYS A 528 -4.26 -14.72 19.01
CA LYS A 528 -5.63 -15.07 18.60
C LYS A 528 -5.74 -15.16 17.07
N PRO A 529 -5.26 -16.24 16.43
CA PRO A 529 -5.22 -16.35 14.96
C PRO A 529 -6.59 -16.29 14.29
N ASN A 530 -7.65 -16.70 14.99
CA ASN A 530 -9.01 -16.74 14.48
C ASN A 530 -9.90 -15.62 15.03
N GLN A 531 -9.32 -14.61 15.69
CA GLN A 531 -10.11 -13.48 16.19
C GLN A 531 -10.83 -12.79 15.04
N GLU A 532 -12.13 -12.56 15.19
CA GLU A 532 -12.95 -11.90 14.18
C GLU A 532 -12.62 -10.41 14.14
N PHE A 533 -12.49 -9.89 12.92
CA PHE A 533 -12.23 -8.47 12.66
C PHE A 533 -13.33 -7.91 11.77
N VAL A 534 -13.95 -6.82 12.19
CA VAL A 534 -15.07 -6.17 11.46
C VAL A 534 -14.78 -4.69 11.32
N ILE A 535 -15.11 -4.06 10.19
CA ILE A 535 -14.98 -2.59 10.10
C ILE A 535 -16.15 -1.98 10.86
N SER A 536 -15.88 -1.34 12.00
CA SER A 536 -16.92 -0.85 12.93
C SER A 536 -17.54 0.47 12.52
N GLU A 537 -16.78 1.26 11.77
CA GLU A 537 -17.17 2.60 11.35
C GLU A 537 -16.64 2.85 9.96
N LEU A 538 -17.41 2.43 8.96
CA LEU A 538 -17.14 2.83 7.58
C LEU A 538 -17.74 4.22 7.36
N GLY A 539 -16.87 5.24 7.31
CA GLY A 539 -17.27 6.63 7.12
C GLY A 539 -17.92 6.87 5.76
N LEU A 540 -19.22 7.19 5.77
CA LEU A 540 -20.03 7.44 4.58
C LEU A 540 -20.85 8.75 4.71
N GLU A 541 -20.35 9.69 5.52
CA GLU A 541 -20.85 11.06 5.67
C GLU A 541 -19.66 12.05 5.71
N PRO A 542 -19.89 13.35 5.54
CA PRO A 542 -18.83 14.36 5.60
C PRO A 542 -18.17 14.43 6.99
N TRP A 543 -16.83 14.36 7.03
CA TRP A 543 -16.06 14.70 8.24
C TRP A 543 -15.66 16.16 8.22
N MET A 544 -16.18 16.97 9.15
CA MET A 544 -16.02 18.44 9.14
C MET A 544 -15.57 18.99 10.50
N VAL A 545 -15.08 20.24 10.52
CA VAL A 545 -14.70 20.94 11.77
C VAL A 545 -15.93 21.26 12.62
N ARG A 546 -17.01 21.70 11.96
CA ARG A 546 -18.31 21.91 12.59
C ARG A 546 -19.15 20.64 12.45
N GLN A 547 -20.12 20.48 13.34
CA GLN A 547 -21.05 19.37 13.26
C GLN A 547 -21.86 19.45 11.96
N ILE A 548 -22.12 18.31 11.31
CA ILE A 548 -22.67 18.26 9.96
C ILE A 548 -24.03 18.99 9.88
N TYR A 549 -24.85 18.87 10.91
CA TYR A 549 -26.16 19.55 11.02
C TYR A 549 -26.08 21.08 11.21
N GLU A 550 -24.89 21.65 11.43
CA GLU A 550 -24.68 23.10 11.54
C GLU A 550 -24.26 23.76 10.22
N VAL A 551 -24.06 22.99 9.17
CA VAL A 551 -23.49 23.44 7.89
C VAL A 551 -24.52 23.29 6.78
N ASP A 552 -24.51 24.16 5.79
CA ASP A 552 -25.42 24.07 4.63
C ASP A 552 -25.09 22.87 3.72
N ILE A 553 -26.11 22.33 3.06
CA ILE A 553 -25.99 21.14 2.20
C ILE A 553 -24.93 21.30 1.09
N PRO A 554 -24.89 22.41 0.31
CA PRO A 554 -23.84 22.59 -0.69
C PRO A 554 -22.42 22.46 -0.13
N THR A 555 -22.17 23.07 1.04
CA THR A 555 -20.88 22.94 1.71
C THR A 555 -20.61 21.50 2.16
N GLN A 556 -21.59 20.81 2.76
CA GLN A 556 -21.44 19.39 3.13
C GLN A 556 -21.07 18.51 1.91
N LEU A 557 -21.79 18.67 0.80
CA LEU A 557 -21.59 17.90 -0.43
C LEU A 557 -20.25 18.21 -1.12
N SER A 558 -19.70 19.41 -0.91
CA SER A 558 -18.36 19.77 -1.40
C SER A 558 -17.24 18.99 -0.69
N PHE A 559 -17.45 18.61 0.58
CA PHE A 559 -16.50 17.80 1.35
C PHE A 559 -16.70 16.30 1.16
N PHE A 560 -17.93 15.87 0.86
CA PHE A 560 -18.27 14.47 0.65
C PHE A 560 -19.36 14.30 -0.40
N SER A 561 -18.95 13.92 -1.60
CA SER A 561 -19.82 13.69 -2.75
C SER A 561 -20.37 12.26 -2.81
N LEU A 562 -21.33 12.01 -3.70
CA LEU A 562 -21.79 10.64 -3.99
C LEU A 562 -20.65 9.76 -4.55
N ASP A 563 -19.72 10.34 -5.30
CA ASP A 563 -18.54 9.61 -5.77
C ASP A 563 -17.64 9.21 -4.60
N ASP A 564 -17.51 10.04 -3.57
CA ASP A 564 -16.79 9.69 -2.35
C ASP A 564 -17.44 8.55 -1.59
N PHE A 565 -18.77 8.55 -1.52
CA PHE A 565 -19.55 7.43 -0.97
C PHE A 565 -19.24 6.11 -1.69
N LYS A 566 -19.32 6.10 -3.03
CA LYS A 566 -19.02 4.92 -3.86
C LYS A 566 -17.55 4.49 -3.72
N ASN A 567 -16.63 5.45 -3.76
CA ASN A 567 -15.20 5.21 -3.63
C ASN A 567 -14.83 4.64 -2.25
N ASN A 568 -15.49 5.08 -1.18
CA ASN A 568 -15.27 4.53 0.16
C ASN A 568 -15.76 3.09 0.27
N ILE A 569 -16.89 2.74 -0.36
CA ILE A 569 -17.39 1.37 -0.41
C ILE A 569 -16.46 0.48 -1.25
N ALA A 570 -16.00 0.94 -2.42
CA ALA A 570 -15.05 0.22 -3.24
C ALA A 570 -13.73 -0.04 -2.50
N TYR A 571 -13.21 0.98 -1.81
CA TYR A 571 -12.03 0.86 -0.95
C TYR A 571 -12.26 -0.14 0.19
N ALA A 572 -13.40 -0.06 0.88
CA ALA A 572 -13.75 -0.96 1.98
C ALA A 572 -13.77 -2.42 1.51
N ARG A 573 -14.34 -2.72 0.34
CA ARG A 573 -14.31 -4.05 -0.27
C ARG A 573 -12.87 -4.53 -0.50
N GLN A 574 -11.99 -3.67 -1.04
CA GLN A 574 -10.59 -4.02 -1.29
C GLN A 574 -9.78 -4.36 -0.03
N THR A 575 -10.25 -3.98 1.16
CA THR A 575 -9.59 -4.39 2.42
C THR A 575 -9.68 -5.90 2.68
N GLY A 576 -10.61 -6.60 2.02
CA GLY A 576 -10.82 -8.04 2.20
C GLY A 576 -11.53 -8.44 3.49
N PHE A 577 -12.18 -7.48 4.17
CA PHE A 577 -13.05 -7.76 5.32
C PHE A 577 -14.45 -8.14 4.82
N SER A 578 -15.18 -8.93 5.61
CA SER A 578 -16.50 -9.43 5.24
C SER A 578 -17.65 -8.73 5.97
N THR A 579 -17.38 -7.95 7.02
CA THR A 579 -18.42 -7.28 7.81
C THR A 579 -18.07 -5.81 8.00
N PHE A 580 -19.02 -4.94 7.65
CA PHE A 580 -18.86 -3.48 7.73
C PHE A 580 -20.10 -2.87 8.38
N TYR A 581 -19.89 -2.01 9.38
CA TYR A 581 -20.92 -1.15 9.94
C TYR A 581 -20.76 0.24 9.35
N THR A 582 -21.74 0.65 8.54
CA THR A 582 -21.72 1.96 7.91
C THR A 582 -22.04 3.07 8.91
N TRP A 583 -21.39 4.20 8.74
CA TRP A 583 -21.58 5.41 9.53
C TRP A 583 -22.16 6.52 8.66
N GLY A 584 -23.33 7.06 9.06
CA GLY A 584 -23.96 8.20 8.37
C GLY A 584 -25.39 8.02 7.88
N ALA A 585 -26.06 6.93 8.25
CA ALA A 585 -27.43 6.67 7.80
C ALA A 585 -28.43 7.76 8.20
N GLU A 586 -28.19 8.43 9.33
CA GLU A 586 -28.99 9.55 9.80
C GLU A 586 -28.90 10.75 8.85
N TRP A 587 -27.70 11.01 8.33
CA TRP A 587 -27.45 12.07 7.36
C TRP A 587 -28.08 11.76 6.00
N TRP A 588 -27.97 10.52 5.50
CA TRP A 588 -28.60 10.13 4.23
C TRP A 588 -30.13 10.23 4.30
N TYR A 589 -30.73 9.84 5.42
CA TYR A 589 -32.17 9.97 5.63
C TYR A 589 -32.60 11.44 5.66
N TRP A 590 -31.84 12.27 6.38
CA TRP A 590 -32.10 13.70 6.43
C TRP A 590 -31.98 14.34 5.04
N LEU A 591 -30.91 14.07 4.28
CA LEU A 591 -30.76 14.56 2.91
C LEU A 591 -31.93 14.16 2.01
N LYS A 592 -32.40 12.90 2.10
CA LYS A 592 -33.60 12.46 1.39
C LYS A 592 -34.82 13.32 1.70
N LYS A 593 -34.99 13.78 2.94
CA LYS A 593 -36.09 14.68 3.34
C LYS A 593 -35.88 16.14 2.88
N GLN A 594 -34.65 16.49 2.48
CA GLN A 594 -34.28 17.78 1.90
C GLN A 594 -34.16 17.73 0.37
N ASP A 595 -34.87 16.81 -0.29
CA ASP A 595 -34.85 16.62 -1.76
C ASP A 595 -33.48 16.18 -2.35
N HIS A 596 -32.60 15.58 -1.54
CA HIS A 596 -31.33 14.96 -1.94
C HIS A 596 -31.32 13.44 -1.68
N PRO A 597 -32.12 12.63 -2.41
CA PRO A 597 -32.30 11.20 -2.14
C PRO A 597 -31.13 10.31 -2.61
N GLU A 598 -30.16 10.85 -3.34
CA GLU A 598 -29.10 10.09 -4.03
C GLU A 598 -28.27 9.19 -3.09
N PHE A 599 -27.92 9.66 -1.89
CA PHE A 599 -27.18 8.87 -0.90
C PHE A 599 -28.04 7.74 -0.33
N TRP A 600 -29.32 8.01 -0.05
CA TRP A 600 -30.24 6.99 0.44
C TRP A 600 -30.48 5.90 -0.61
N ASN A 601 -30.63 6.27 -1.88
CA ASN A 601 -30.79 5.33 -2.98
C ASN A 601 -29.54 4.46 -3.18
N ALA A 602 -28.34 5.05 -3.10
CA ALA A 602 -27.09 4.29 -3.13
C ALA A 602 -26.96 3.34 -1.92
N ALA A 603 -27.37 3.78 -0.72
CA ALA A 603 -27.42 2.90 0.45
C ALA A 603 -28.39 1.73 0.24
N LYS A 604 -29.58 1.95 -0.32
CA LYS A 604 -30.52 0.86 -0.65
C LYS A 604 -29.92 -0.18 -1.58
N GLU A 605 -29.19 0.25 -2.60
CA GLU A 605 -28.50 -0.66 -3.51
C GLU A 605 -27.40 -1.45 -2.79
N LEU A 606 -26.62 -0.79 -1.92
CA LEU A 606 -25.59 -1.43 -1.09
C LEU A 606 -26.17 -2.55 -0.23
N PHE A 607 -27.21 -2.25 0.56
CA PHE A 607 -27.80 -3.22 1.48
C PHE A 607 -28.61 -4.32 0.76
N ALA A 608 -29.07 -4.06 -0.47
CA ALA A 608 -29.64 -5.08 -1.35
C ALA A 608 -28.58 -6.02 -1.99
N GLY A 609 -27.30 -5.85 -1.67
CA GLY A 609 -26.20 -6.65 -2.22
C GLY A 609 -25.81 -6.28 -3.65
N LYS A 610 -26.28 -5.14 -4.17
CA LYS A 610 -25.92 -4.69 -5.53
C LYS A 610 -24.52 -4.08 -5.55
N GLN A 611 -23.86 -4.22 -6.69
CA GLN A 611 -22.62 -3.50 -6.95
C GLN A 611 -22.95 -2.06 -7.32
N LEU A 612 -22.53 -1.12 -6.47
CA LEU A 612 -22.53 0.30 -6.81
C LEU A 612 -21.49 0.53 -7.91
N LEU A 613 -21.96 0.94 -9.09
CA LEU A 613 -21.13 1.35 -10.23
C LEU A 613 -20.79 2.82 -10.16
#